data_AF-A0AAX6GBB6-F1
#
_entry.id   AF-A0AAX6GBB6-F1
#
_cell.length_a   1.000
_cell.length_b   1.000
_cell.length_c   1.000
_cell.angle_alpha   90.00
_cell.angle_beta   90.00
_cell.angle_gamma   90.00
#
_symmetry.space_group_name_H-M   'P 1'
#
loop_
_entity.id
_entity.type
_entity.pdbx_description
1 polymer ?
#
loop_
_entity_poly.entity_id
_entity_poly.type
_entity_poly.pdbx_seq_one_letter_code
_entity_poly.pdbx_strand_id
1 'polypeptide(L)'
;MEVIRRAFAGFRFEGSVSVGLIDDRHILIRPRLKVDFLRLWSRQLWFVVKATMRIFKWTPEFSMQIESPMAPMWVSFPDLPSFLFVKASIFLIVAGLGPPLKLDKVTETLSQPSRARVLAKIDISKPLVDHIRINLPGERSFCQVVEYEQFLS
;
A
#
# COMPACT_ATOMS: atom_id res chain seq x y z
N MET A 1 1.39 -22.99 18.78
CA MET A 1 2.52 -22.83 17.84
C MET A 1 2.60 -23.84 16.72
N GLU A 2 2.33 -25.12 16.99
CA GLU A 2 2.49 -26.19 16.01
C GLU A 2 1.58 -26.03 14.78
N VAL A 3 0.38 -25.49 15.00
CA VAL A 3 -0.62 -25.22 13.97
C VAL A 3 -0.16 -24.12 13.00
N ILE A 4 0.44 -23.05 13.51
CA ILE A 4 1.07 -22.00 12.70
C ILE A 4 2.26 -22.59 11.94
N ARG A 5 3.15 -23.33 12.62
CA ARG A 5 4.30 -23.96 11.96
C ARG A 5 3.90 -24.91 10.84
N ARG A 6 2.83 -25.70 11.00
CA ARG A 6 2.28 -26.55 9.92
C ARG A 6 1.69 -25.73 8.78
N ALA A 7 0.97 -24.65 9.08
CA ALA A 7 0.46 -23.76 8.04
C ALA A 7 1.60 -23.16 7.21
N PHE A 8 2.70 -22.76 7.86
CA PHE A 8 3.88 -22.26 7.17
C PHE A 8 4.70 -23.35 6.46
N ALA A 9 4.73 -24.57 6.97
CA ALA A 9 5.35 -25.72 6.30
C ALA A 9 4.61 -26.14 5.02
N GLY A 10 3.31 -25.83 4.91
CA GLY A 10 2.55 -26.02 3.69
C GLY A 10 2.92 -25.03 2.57
N PHE A 11 3.59 -23.93 2.89
CA PHE A 11 4.10 -23.01 1.88
C PHE A 11 5.45 -23.47 1.34
N ARG A 12 5.55 -23.54 0.01
CA ARG A 12 6.80 -23.85 -0.69
C ARG A 12 7.73 -22.63 -0.67
N PHE A 13 8.41 -22.41 0.45
CA PHE A 13 9.54 -21.49 0.53
C PHE A 13 10.75 -22.10 -0.16
N GLU A 14 11.58 -21.27 -0.80
CA GLU A 14 12.80 -21.71 -1.45
C GLU A 14 13.96 -21.88 -0.45
N GLY A 15 13.95 -21.08 0.62
CA GLY A 15 14.90 -21.16 1.71
C GLY A 15 14.28 -21.63 3.03
N SER A 16 15.13 -21.73 4.06
CA SER A 16 14.66 -21.93 5.42
C SER A 16 13.96 -20.67 5.94
N VAL A 17 12.78 -20.87 6.55
CA VAL A 17 12.02 -19.81 7.20
C VAL A 17 11.84 -20.16 8.68
N SER A 18 12.38 -19.32 9.55
CA SER A 18 12.25 -19.49 10.99
C SER A 18 11.02 -18.74 11.50
N VAL A 19 10.16 -19.40 12.28
CA VAL A 19 8.94 -18.82 12.85
C VAL A 19 8.99 -18.92 14.38
N GLY A 20 8.94 -17.75 15.04
CA GLY A 20 8.93 -17.61 16.50
C GLY A 20 7.71 -16.84 16.99
N LEU A 21 7.25 -17.11 18.20
CA LEU A 21 6.28 -16.24 18.87
C LEU A 21 6.99 -15.02 19.42
N ILE A 22 6.29 -13.89 19.40
CA ILE A 22 6.65 -12.75 20.23
C ILE A 22 5.71 -12.71 21.44
N ASP A 23 4.40 -12.75 21.20
CA ASP A 23 3.35 -12.80 22.23
C ASP A 23 2.15 -13.65 21.75
N ASP A 24 0.99 -13.48 22.38
CA ASP A 24 -0.25 -14.19 22.08
C ASP A 24 -0.90 -13.78 20.74
N ARG A 25 -0.53 -12.62 20.17
CA ARG A 25 -1.11 -12.05 18.94
C ARG A 25 -0.10 -11.85 17.81
N HIS A 26 1.20 -11.87 18.12
CA HIS A 26 2.27 -11.55 17.18
C HIS A 26 3.24 -12.70 16.96
N ILE A 27 3.56 -12.95 15.69
CA ILE A 27 4.50 -13.98 15.24
C ILE A 27 5.61 -13.31 14.45
N LEU A 28 6.85 -13.69 14.74
CA LEU A 28 8.02 -13.25 13.99
C LEU A 28 8.41 -14.28 12.94
N ILE A 29 8.41 -13.86 11.68
CA ILE A 29 8.80 -14.67 10.53
C ILE A 29 10.14 -14.16 10.00
N ARG A 30 11.15 -15.02 9.98
CA ARG A 30 12.51 -14.72 9.52
C ARG A 30 12.87 -15.60 8.32
N PRO A 31 12.56 -15.16 7.09
CA PRO A 31 13.02 -15.85 5.89
C PRO A 31 14.53 -15.62 5.69
N ARG A 32 15.26 -16.67 5.31
CA ARG A 32 16.69 -16.57 5.00
C ARG A 32 16.96 -15.92 3.63
N LEU A 33 16.05 -16.12 2.67
CA LEU A 33 16.20 -15.61 1.31
C LEU A 33 15.29 -14.40 1.05
N LYS A 34 15.80 -13.47 0.24
CA LYS A 34 15.04 -12.29 -0.20
C LYS A 34 13.80 -12.66 -1.02
N VAL A 35 13.84 -13.75 -1.79
CA VAL A 35 12.69 -14.22 -2.58
C VAL A 35 11.50 -14.60 -1.69
N ASP A 36 11.77 -15.31 -0.58
CA ASP A 36 10.73 -15.70 0.38
C ASP A 36 10.20 -14.49 1.15
N PHE A 37 11.09 -13.55 1.50
CA PHE A 37 10.68 -12.26 2.07
C PHE A 37 9.73 -11.51 1.13
N LEU A 38 10.07 -11.39 -0.16
CA LEU A 38 9.23 -10.69 -1.12
C LEU A 38 7.88 -11.40 -1.33
N ARG A 39 7.86 -12.73 -1.33
CA ARG A 39 6.60 -13.51 -1.39
C ARG A 39 5.71 -13.24 -0.17
N LEU A 40 6.27 -13.31 1.03
CA LEU A 40 5.57 -12.99 2.27
C LEU A 40 5.04 -11.55 2.24
N TRP A 41 5.91 -10.59 1.93
CA TRP A 41 5.60 -9.17 1.92
C TRP A 41 4.61 -8.75 0.83
N SER A 42 4.62 -9.43 -0.33
CA SER A 42 3.71 -9.13 -1.45
C SER A 42 2.23 -9.34 -1.10
N ARG A 43 1.96 -10.20 -0.13
CA ARG A 43 0.62 -10.51 0.37
C ARG A 43 0.48 -9.88 1.75
N GLN A 44 -0.20 -8.74 1.83
CA GLN A 44 -0.34 -8.03 3.10
C GLN A 44 -1.22 -8.78 4.10
N LEU A 45 -2.16 -9.59 3.61
CA LEU A 45 -3.12 -10.38 4.38
C LEU A 45 -2.97 -11.87 4.04
N TRP A 46 -2.93 -12.69 5.08
CA TRP A 46 -2.80 -14.14 5.00
C TRP A 46 -3.91 -14.79 5.81
N PHE A 47 -4.52 -15.83 5.27
CA PHE A 47 -5.50 -16.63 6.00
C PHE A 47 -4.79 -17.84 6.59
N VAL A 48 -4.65 -17.87 7.92
CA VAL A 48 -3.98 -18.96 8.64
C VAL A 48 -4.98 -19.53 9.64
N VAL A 49 -5.42 -20.76 9.40
CA VAL A 49 -6.16 -21.58 10.39
C VAL A 49 -7.36 -20.81 10.95
N LYS A 50 -8.17 -20.27 10.02
CA LYS A 50 -9.39 -19.46 10.27
C LYS A 50 -9.18 -18.05 10.83
N ALA A 51 -7.94 -17.59 11.01
CA ALA A 51 -7.63 -16.21 11.37
C ALA A 51 -6.99 -15.45 10.20
N THR A 52 -7.30 -14.16 10.08
CA THR A 52 -6.58 -13.23 9.20
C THR A 52 -5.33 -12.73 9.90
N MET A 53 -4.17 -13.02 9.31
CA MET A 53 -2.87 -12.54 9.76
C MET A 53 -2.39 -11.44 8.81
N ARG A 54 -2.08 -10.27 9.36
CA ARG A 54 -1.51 -9.16 8.61
C ARG A 54 0.01 -9.17 8.74
N ILE A 55 0.72 -9.06 7.62
CA ILE A 55 2.19 -9.05 7.63
C ILE A 55 2.68 -7.61 7.70
N PHE A 56 3.63 -7.37 8.61
CA PHE A 56 4.34 -6.10 8.75
C PHE A 56 5.84 -6.32 8.57
N LYS A 57 6.51 -5.35 7.95
CA LYS A 57 7.97 -5.35 7.87
C LYS A 57 8.49 -4.77 9.17
N TRP A 58 9.40 -5.50 9.82
CA TRP A 58 10.13 -4.97 10.96
C TRP A 58 11.07 -3.84 10.50
N THR A 59 10.89 -2.64 11.04
CA THR A 59 11.82 -1.51 10.93
C THR A 59 12.17 -1.02 12.34
N PRO A 60 13.25 -0.24 12.54
CA PRO A 60 13.59 0.29 13.86
C PRO A 60 12.45 1.08 14.53
N GLU A 61 11.57 1.69 13.72
CA GLU A 61 10.41 2.46 14.15
C GLU A 61 9.13 1.60 14.29
N PHE A 62 9.21 0.30 13.98
CA PHE A 62 8.06 -0.60 14.05
C PHE A 62 7.67 -0.85 15.52
N SER A 63 6.39 -0.58 15.84
CA SER A 63 5.78 -0.92 17.12
C SER A 63 4.72 -1.99 16.91
N MET A 64 4.73 -3.03 17.75
CA MET A 64 3.69 -4.07 17.75
C MET A 64 2.36 -3.56 18.32
N GLN A 65 2.41 -2.50 19.13
CA GLN A 65 1.22 -1.95 19.79
C GLN A 65 0.49 -0.93 18.93
N ILE A 66 1.17 -0.39 17.91
CA ILE A 66 0.63 0.66 17.05
C ILE A 66 0.67 0.11 15.62
N GLU A 67 -0.47 -0.35 15.13
CA GLU A 67 -0.61 -0.56 13.69
C GLU A 67 -0.29 0.77 13.00
N SER A 68 0.62 0.74 12.01
CA SER A 68 0.94 1.94 11.24
C SER A 68 -0.37 2.50 10.68
N PRO A 69 -0.69 3.79 10.90
CA PRO A 69 -1.90 4.39 10.35
C PRO A 69 -1.84 4.52 8.82
N MET A 70 -0.75 4.07 8.19
CA MET A 70 -0.61 4.08 6.74
C MET A 70 -1.39 2.92 6.11
N ALA A 71 -2.54 3.24 5.51
CA ALA A 71 -3.33 2.30 4.73
C ALA A 71 -3.11 2.50 3.22
N PRO A 72 -2.98 1.43 2.42
CA PRO A 72 -3.03 1.56 0.96
C PRO A 72 -4.45 1.93 0.54
N MET A 73 -4.60 3.09 -0.09
CA MET A 73 -5.87 3.58 -0.60
C MET A 73 -5.75 3.94 -2.07
N TRP A 74 -6.83 3.72 -2.80
CA TRP A 74 -6.95 4.22 -4.14
C TRP A 74 -7.33 5.70 -4.10
N VAL A 75 -6.51 6.52 -4.73
CA VAL A 75 -6.71 7.95 -4.86
C VAL A 75 -7.10 8.23 -6.30
N SER A 76 -8.24 8.88 -6.48
CA SER A 76 -8.81 9.24 -7.78
C SER A 76 -8.82 10.75 -7.94
N PHE A 77 -8.47 11.21 -9.14
CA PHE A 77 -8.48 12.61 -9.57
C PHE A 77 -9.45 12.75 -10.75
N PRO A 78 -10.73 13.08 -10.50
CA PRO A 78 -11.69 13.35 -11.56
C PRO A 78 -11.30 14.59 -12.35
N ASP A 79 -11.53 14.57 -13.66
CA ASP A 79 -11.33 15.69 -14.59
C ASP A 79 -9.92 16.31 -14.57
N LEU A 80 -8.93 15.51 -14.16
CA LEU A 80 -7.54 15.92 -14.23
C LEU A 80 -7.18 16.23 -15.70
N PRO A 81 -6.45 17.33 -15.99
CA PRO A 81 -6.06 17.61 -17.37
C PRO A 81 -5.21 16.48 -17.97
N SER A 82 -5.54 16.06 -19.20
CA SER A 82 -4.93 14.90 -19.86
C SER A 82 -3.40 14.98 -20.00
N PHE A 83 -2.83 16.18 -20.11
CA PHE A 83 -1.37 16.38 -20.14
C PHE A 83 -0.67 16.00 -18.82
N LEU A 84 -1.43 15.86 -17.71
CA LEU A 84 -0.94 15.37 -16.42
C LEU A 84 -1.12 13.86 -16.24
N PHE A 85 -1.66 13.13 -17.22
CA PHE A 85 -1.81 11.66 -17.17
C PHE A 85 -0.50 10.93 -17.47
N VAL A 86 0.61 11.47 -16.96
CA VAL A 86 1.93 10.85 -17.03
C VAL A 86 2.28 10.38 -15.63
N LYS A 87 2.88 9.19 -15.54
CA LYS A 87 3.23 8.57 -14.26
C LYS A 87 4.01 9.49 -13.31
N ALA A 88 4.98 10.22 -13.84
CA ALA A 88 5.77 11.16 -13.06
C ALA A 88 4.90 12.28 -12.46
N SER A 89 4.00 12.88 -13.25
CA SER A 89 3.09 13.93 -12.81
C SER A 89 2.12 13.44 -11.73
N ILE A 90 1.48 12.29 -11.95
CA ILE A 90 0.55 11.71 -10.98
C ILE A 90 1.27 11.36 -9.68
N PHE A 91 2.45 10.74 -9.76
CA PHE A 91 3.23 10.39 -8.56
C PHE A 91 3.68 11.64 -7.80
N LEU A 92 4.02 12.73 -8.51
CA LEU A 92 4.37 13.99 -7.88
C LEU A 92 3.19 14.62 -7.14
N ILE A 93 2.00 14.62 -7.75
CA ILE A 93 0.77 15.13 -7.11
C ILE A 93 0.46 14.33 -5.84
N VAL A 94 0.54 12.99 -5.92
CA VAL A 94 0.23 12.08 -4.81
C VAL A 94 1.26 12.13 -3.69
N ALA A 95 2.52 12.44 -3.99
CA ALA A 95 3.59 12.48 -2.98
C ALA A 95 3.28 13.47 -1.84
N GLY A 96 2.46 14.50 -2.10
CA GLY A 96 1.96 15.41 -1.06
C GLY A 96 0.94 14.78 -0.09
N LEU A 97 0.23 13.73 -0.51
CA LEU A 97 -0.69 12.95 0.32
C LEU A 97 0.00 11.79 1.03
N GLY A 98 0.95 11.16 0.35
CA GLY A 98 1.71 10.03 0.88
C GLY A 98 2.47 9.26 -0.20
N PRO A 99 3.22 8.21 0.19
CA PRO A 99 4.04 7.46 -0.75
C PRO A 99 3.20 6.79 -1.87
N PRO A 100 3.42 7.12 -3.15
CA PRO A 100 2.76 6.44 -4.26
C PRO A 100 3.28 5.00 -4.38
N LEU A 101 2.37 4.07 -4.65
CA LEU A 101 2.68 2.64 -4.79
C LEU A 101 2.59 2.20 -6.25
N LYS A 102 1.47 2.50 -6.91
CA LYS A 102 1.16 1.93 -8.23
C LYS A 102 0.10 2.75 -8.97
N LEU A 103 0.24 2.92 -10.28
CA LEU A 103 -0.83 3.46 -11.12
C LEU A 103 -1.92 2.42 -11.39
N ASP A 104 -3.15 2.90 -11.54
CA ASP A 104 -4.20 2.07 -12.10
C ASP A 104 -3.93 1.78 -13.58
N LYS A 105 -4.29 0.58 -14.05
CA LYS A 105 -4.06 0.17 -15.44
C LYS A 105 -4.84 1.02 -16.43
N VAL A 106 -6.04 1.47 -16.06
CA VAL A 106 -6.89 2.31 -16.93
C VAL A 106 -6.23 3.67 -17.13
N THR A 107 -5.66 4.23 -16.07
CA THR A 107 -4.89 5.47 -16.12
C THR A 107 -3.57 5.30 -16.89
N GLU A 108 -2.87 4.19 -16.71
CA GLU A 108 -1.62 3.89 -17.43
C GLU A 108 -1.85 3.73 -18.95
N THR A 109 -3.00 3.21 -19.35
CA THR A 109 -3.39 3.01 -20.76
C THR A 109 -4.18 4.17 -21.36
N LEU A 110 -4.47 5.22 -20.58
CA LEU A 110 -5.32 6.35 -20.98
C LEU A 110 -6.71 5.93 -21.49
N SER A 111 -7.20 4.76 -21.10
CA SER A 111 -8.46 4.20 -21.62
C SER A 111 -9.70 4.90 -21.04
N GLN A 112 -9.57 5.58 -19.91
CA GLN A 112 -10.59 6.47 -19.35
C GLN A 112 -9.97 7.83 -18.99
N PRO A 113 -9.96 8.80 -19.93
CA PRO A 113 -9.32 10.09 -19.72
C PRO A 113 -10.06 11.01 -18.75
N SER A 114 -11.24 10.62 -18.26
CA SER A 114 -12.01 11.40 -17.28
C SER A 114 -11.56 11.23 -15.83
N ARG A 115 -10.75 10.21 -15.53
CA ARG A 115 -10.33 9.93 -14.14
C ARG A 115 -8.93 9.30 -14.10
N ALA A 116 -7.99 9.99 -13.46
CA ALA A 116 -6.70 9.43 -13.13
C ALA A 116 -6.76 8.76 -11.76
N ARG A 117 -6.18 7.57 -11.60
CA ARG A 117 -6.22 6.78 -10.37
C ARG A 117 -4.86 6.16 -10.04
N VAL A 118 -4.54 6.15 -8.75
CA VAL A 118 -3.26 5.70 -8.22
C VAL A 118 -3.42 5.15 -6.81
N LEU A 119 -2.73 4.04 -6.54
CA LEU A 119 -2.65 3.46 -5.23
C LEU A 119 -1.54 4.16 -4.44
N ALA A 120 -1.85 4.67 -3.25
CA ALA A 120 -0.90 5.37 -2.38
C ALA A 120 -1.05 4.89 -0.93
N LYS A 121 0.01 5.02 -0.13
CA LYS A 121 -0.07 4.85 1.33
C LYS A 121 -0.54 6.15 1.95
N ILE A 122 -1.75 6.15 2.50
CA ILE A 122 -2.38 7.31 3.14
C ILE A 122 -2.37 7.12 4.65
N ASP A 123 -1.98 8.17 5.37
CA ASP A 123 -2.05 8.22 6.82
C ASP A 123 -3.48 8.49 7.28
N ILE A 124 -4.19 7.44 7.70
CA ILE A 124 -5.60 7.50 8.12
C ILE A 124 -5.77 8.08 9.53
N SER A 125 -4.68 8.35 10.25
CA SER A 125 -4.76 9.07 11.53
C SER A 125 -5.00 10.56 11.34
N LYS A 126 -4.84 11.06 10.10
CA LYS A 126 -5.04 12.45 9.72
C LYS A 126 -6.34 12.60 8.92
N PRO A 127 -6.96 13.80 8.94
CA PRO A 127 -8.07 14.08 8.05
C PRO A 127 -7.63 13.92 6.59
N LEU A 128 -8.49 13.28 5.80
CA LEU A 128 -8.27 13.08 4.37
C LEU A 128 -8.36 14.43 3.64
N VAL A 129 -7.43 14.65 2.70
CA VAL A 129 -7.36 15.88 1.92
C VAL A 129 -8.29 15.75 0.73
N ASP A 130 -9.35 16.55 0.70
CA ASP A 130 -10.32 16.55 -0.38
C ASP A 130 -9.82 17.29 -1.61
N HIS A 131 -8.97 18.32 -1.48
CA HIS A 131 -8.50 19.15 -2.60
C HIS A 131 -6.98 19.39 -2.55
N ILE A 132 -6.32 19.30 -3.70
CA ILE A 132 -4.90 19.63 -3.88
C ILE A 132 -4.76 20.80 -4.84
N ARG A 133 -3.97 21.80 -4.46
CA ARG A 133 -3.58 22.88 -5.39
C ARG A 133 -2.40 22.44 -6.25
N ILE A 134 -2.61 22.36 -7.56
CA ILE A 134 -1.57 22.03 -8.53
C ILE A 134 -1.07 23.32 -9.16
N ASN A 135 0.22 23.60 -9.04
CA ASN A 135 0.88 24.74 -9.69
C ASN A 135 1.54 24.28 -10.98
N LEU A 136 1.21 24.94 -12.08
CA LEU A 136 1.77 24.73 -13.40
C LEU A 136 2.78 25.83 -13.72
N PRO A 137 3.68 25.61 -14.70
CA PRO A 137 4.55 26.66 -15.22
C PRO A 137 3.73 27.87 -15.72
N GLY A 138 4.26 29.08 -15.49
CA GLY A 138 3.63 30.32 -15.95
C GLY A 138 2.47 30.82 -15.09
N GLU A 139 2.59 30.72 -13.76
CA GLU A 139 1.64 31.23 -12.74
C GLU A 139 0.23 30.63 -12.76
N ARG A 140 -0.01 29.61 -13.58
CA ARG A 140 -1.29 28.91 -13.62
C ARG A 140 -1.38 27.94 -12.44
N SER A 141 -2.47 27.99 -11.70
CA SER A 141 -2.77 26.99 -10.67
C SER A 141 -4.24 26.63 -10.71
N PHE A 142 -4.57 25.40 -10.33
CA PHE A 142 -5.95 24.95 -10.20
C PHE A 142 -6.09 24.03 -8.99
N CYS A 143 -7.32 23.95 -8.46
CA CYS A 143 -7.66 23.02 -7.40
C CYS A 143 -8.15 21.72 -8.01
N GLN A 144 -7.45 20.63 -7.71
CA GLN A 144 -7.80 19.29 -8.10
C GLN A 144 -8.55 18.61 -6.96
N VAL A 145 -9.74 18.10 -7.24
CA VAL A 145 -10.50 17.26 -6.31
C VAL A 145 -9.80 15.91 -6.16
N VAL A 146 -9.80 15.38 -4.94
CA VAL A 146 -9.22 14.10 -4.54
C VAL A 146 -10.33 13.24 -3.96
N GLU A 147 -10.54 12.08 -4.56
CA GLU A 147 -11.49 11.08 -4.08
C GLU A 147 -10.74 9.85 -3.56
N TYR A 148 -11.13 9.35 -2.39
CA TYR A 148 -10.51 8.18 -1.79
C TYR A 148 -11.45 6.99 -1.88
N GLU A 149 -10.97 5.90 -2.45
CA GLU A 149 -11.65 4.60 -2.43
C GLU A 149 -10.88 3.69 -1.48
N GLN A 150 -11.55 3.29 -0.40
CA GLN A 150 -11.04 2.25 0.46
C GLN A 150 -10.95 0.95 -0.33
N PHE A 151 -9.87 0.21 -0.12
CA PHE A 151 -9.80 -1.18 -0.56
C PHE A 151 -10.81 -1.95 0.31
N LEU A 152 -12.07 -2.03 -0.13
CA LEU A 152 -13.04 -2.95 0.46
C LEU A 152 -12.49 -4.36 0.21
N SER A 153 -11.95 -4.95 1.29
CA SER A 153 -11.55 -6.34 1.38
C SER A 153 -12.77 -7.24 1.51
#